data_AF-G0QT79-F1
#
_entry.id   AF-G0QT79-F1
#
_cell.length_a   1.000
_cell.length_b   1.000
_cell.length_c   1.000
_cell.angle_alpha   90.00
_cell.angle_beta   90.00
_cell.angle_gamma   90.00
#
_symmetry.space_group_name_H-M   'P 1'
#
loop_
_entity.id
_entity.type
_entity.pdbx_description
1 polymer ?
#
loop_
_entity_poly.entity_id
_entity_poly.type
_entity_poly.pdbx_seq_one_letter_code
_entity_poly.pdbx_strand_id
1 'polypeptide(L)'
;MFGGGQPQGQPNPAINPQLQQAVIQEHEFPVYLLQNSDIIEELDLDHAKKQFSYLSRNLFFSTIVGVTLNVQIKKIKQLNIFSWNKYLRMAFRIPLFFAPFIATQSSSDRYAKELALINRKYYQRFQRFQRTGDPKYLDPNGVLLKQQQQRSQNK
;
A
#
# COMPACT_ATOMS: atom_id res chain seq x y z
N MET A 1 41.59 -13.24 -6.76
CA MET A 1 40.83 -12.47 -5.77
C MET A 1 40.50 -11.11 -6.36
N PHE A 2 39.20 -10.76 -6.36
CA PHE A 2 38.53 -9.44 -6.45
C PHE A 2 39.18 -8.30 -7.27
N GLY A 3 38.50 -7.62 -8.20
CA GLY A 3 37.10 -7.66 -8.56
C GLY A 3 36.86 -6.96 -9.90
N GLY A 4 35.96 -7.52 -10.69
CA GLY A 4 35.47 -6.91 -11.92
C GLY A 4 34.59 -5.72 -11.55
N GLY A 5 35.10 -4.51 -11.81
CA GLY A 5 34.28 -3.32 -11.85
C GLY A 5 33.23 -3.51 -12.93
N GLN A 6 31.96 -3.59 -12.53
CA GLN A 6 30.86 -3.49 -13.48
C GLN A 6 30.95 -2.12 -14.17
N PRO A 7 30.78 -2.05 -15.51
CA PRO A 7 30.91 -0.80 -16.24
C PRO A 7 29.93 0.24 -15.69
N GLN A 8 30.48 1.37 -15.27
CA GLN A 8 29.73 2.59 -15.00
C GLN A 8 28.95 3.00 -16.26
N GLY A 9 27.66 3.27 -16.10
CA GLY A 9 27.01 4.30 -16.91
C GLY A 9 26.18 3.86 -18.12
N GLN A 10 25.69 2.62 -18.21
CA GLN A 10 24.54 2.39 -19.09
C GLN A 10 23.25 2.71 -18.32
N PRO A 11 22.49 3.75 -18.72
CA PRO A 11 21.19 4.02 -18.13
C PRO A 11 20.33 2.78 -18.34
N ASN A 12 19.77 2.25 -17.25
CA ASN A 12 18.81 1.16 -17.34
C ASN A 12 17.65 1.68 -18.22
N PRO A 13 17.35 1.08 -19.38
CA PRO A 13 16.28 1.54 -20.26
C PRO A 13 14.90 1.50 -19.59
N ALA A 14 14.78 0.83 -18.42
CA ALA A 14 13.64 0.88 -17.51
C ALA A 14 13.36 2.26 -16.91
N ILE A 15 14.38 3.09 -16.74
CA ILE A 15 14.31 4.31 -15.96
C ILE A 15 13.98 5.44 -16.91
N ASN A 16 12.69 5.80 -16.96
CA ASN A 16 12.21 6.90 -17.77
C ASN A 16 12.96 8.20 -17.38
N PRO A 17 13.59 8.93 -18.32
CA PRO A 17 14.32 10.17 -18.01
C PRO A 17 13.42 11.24 -17.35
N GLN A 18 12.10 11.14 -17.48
CA GLN A 18 11.13 12.00 -16.78
C GLN A 18 11.14 11.81 -15.25
N LEU A 19 11.66 10.70 -14.73
CA LEU A 19 11.70 10.41 -13.30
C LEU A 19 12.62 11.40 -12.53
N GLN A 20 13.62 11.99 -13.20
CA GLN A 20 14.52 12.97 -12.57
C GLN A 20 13.88 14.34 -12.36
N GLN A 21 12.83 14.69 -13.12
CA GLN A 21 12.19 16.00 -13.07
C GLN A 21 10.97 16.06 -12.13
N ALA A 22 10.49 14.91 -11.66
CA ALA A 22 9.25 14.84 -10.89
C ALA A 22 9.47 15.17 -9.40
N VAL A 23 9.13 16.38 -8.94
CA VAL A 23 9.10 16.68 -7.50
C VAL A 23 7.86 16.02 -6.88
N ILE A 24 8.07 14.97 -6.08
CA ILE A 24 6.98 14.17 -5.51
C ILE A 24 7.11 14.16 -3.99
N GLN A 25 6.02 14.49 -3.30
CA GLN A 25 5.98 14.42 -1.84
C GLN A 25 5.76 12.98 -1.37
N GLU A 26 6.24 12.64 -0.17
CA GLU A 26 6.17 11.27 0.38
C GLU A 26 4.74 10.70 0.41
N HIS A 27 3.74 11.56 0.62
CA HIS A 27 2.33 11.18 0.67
C HIS A 27 1.71 10.92 -0.71
N GLU A 28 2.28 11.47 -1.79
CA GLU A 28 1.85 11.27 -3.18
C GLU A 28 2.60 10.10 -3.83
N PHE A 29 3.71 9.69 -3.23
CA PHE A 29 4.58 8.64 -3.72
C PHE A 29 3.91 7.27 -3.93
N PRO A 30 2.94 6.82 -3.12
CA PRO A 30 2.20 5.58 -3.41
C PRO A 30 1.49 5.61 -4.76
N VAL A 31 0.89 6.75 -5.13
CA VAL A 31 0.19 6.91 -6.42
C VAL A 31 1.19 6.87 -7.56
N TYR A 32 2.35 7.50 -7.37
CA TYR A 32 3.44 7.44 -8.33
C TYR A 32 3.99 6.03 -8.54
N LEU A 33 4.14 5.24 -7.46
CA LEU A 33 4.55 3.85 -7.52
C LEU A 33 3.54 2.98 -8.30
N LEU A 34 2.24 3.26 -8.17
CA LEU A 34 1.21 2.57 -8.95
C LEU A 34 1.29 2.89 -10.45
N GLN A 35 1.61 4.14 -10.80
CA GLN A 35 1.79 4.56 -12.19
C GLN A 35 3.10 4.05 -12.81
N ASN A 36 4.12 3.83 -11.98
CA ASN A 36 5.45 3.41 -12.39
C ASN A 36 5.83 2.08 -11.73
N SER A 37 4.98 1.05 -11.85
CA SER A 37 5.20 -0.24 -11.18
C SER A 37 6.51 -0.93 -11.56
N ASP A 38 7.14 -0.53 -12.67
CA ASP A 38 8.42 -1.07 -13.15
C ASP A 38 9.62 -0.68 -12.27
N ILE A 39 9.48 0.31 -11.39
CA ILE A 39 10.53 0.68 -10.42
C ILE A 39 10.44 -0.13 -9.10
N ILE A 40 9.47 -1.05 -9.02
CA ILE A 40 9.20 -1.89 -7.84
C ILE A 40 9.68 -3.30 -8.12
N GLU A 41 10.42 -3.87 -7.18
CA GLU A 41 10.82 -5.28 -7.23
C GLU A 41 9.57 -6.17 -7.17
N GLU A 42 9.43 -7.16 -8.06
CA GLU A 42 8.26 -8.06 -8.10
C GLU A 42 7.91 -8.70 -6.77
N LEU A 43 8.91 -9.07 -5.96
CA LEU A 43 8.70 -9.61 -4.62
C LEU A 43 7.94 -8.64 -3.69
N ASP A 44 8.34 -7.36 -3.70
CA ASP A 44 7.70 -6.32 -2.91
C ASP A 44 6.30 -6.00 -3.46
N LEU A 45 6.14 -6.07 -4.78
CA LEU A 45 4.86 -5.85 -5.45
C LEU A 45 3.85 -6.94 -5.08
N ASP A 46 4.25 -8.20 -5.08
CA ASP A 46 3.42 -9.32 -4.63
C ASP A 46 3.12 -9.24 -3.13
N HIS A 47 4.11 -8.84 -2.33
CA HIS A 47 3.89 -8.59 -0.90
C HIS A 47 2.87 -7.47 -0.69
N ALA A 48 3.01 -6.34 -1.38
CA ALA A 48 2.11 -5.20 -1.31
C ALA A 48 0.69 -5.58 -1.72
N LYS A 49 0.52 -6.32 -2.82
CA LYS A 49 -0.78 -6.85 -3.27
C LYS A 49 -1.44 -7.71 -2.19
N LYS A 50 -0.66 -8.59 -1.55
CA LYS A 50 -1.16 -9.46 -0.49
C LYS A 50 -1.60 -8.66 0.74
N GLN A 51 -0.82 -7.68 1.17
CA GLN A 51 -1.19 -6.81 2.30
C GLN A 51 -2.42 -5.95 1.98
N PHE A 52 -2.49 -5.40 0.77
CA PHE A 52 -3.65 -4.65 0.30
C PHE A 52 -4.91 -5.53 0.25
N SER A 53 -4.78 -6.78 -0.20
CA SER A 53 -5.89 -7.74 -0.19
C SER A 53 -6.38 -8.05 1.22
N TYR A 54 -5.51 -8.12 2.23
CA TYR A 54 -5.94 -8.32 3.62
C TYR A 54 -6.60 -7.07 4.20
N LEU A 55 -6.07 -5.89 3.90
CA LEU A 55 -6.70 -4.62 4.29
C LEU A 55 -8.09 -4.45 3.71
N SER A 56 -8.24 -4.69 2.40
CA SER A 56 -9.55 -4.59 1.75
C SER A 56 -10.52 -5.63 2.32
N ARG A 57 -10.08 -6.87 2.53
CA ARG A 57 -10.89 -7.90 3.19
C ARG A 57 -11.37 -7.47 4.58
N ASN A 58 -10.49 -6.92 5.40
CA ASN A 58 -10.85 -6.42 6.73
C ASN A 58 -11.88 -5.28 6.65
N LEU A 59 -11.69 -4.33 5.72
CA LEU A 59 -12.62 -3.23 5.50
C LEU A 59 -14.01 -3.74 5.06
N PHE A 60 -14.06 -4.66 4.10
CA PHE A 60 -15.31 -5.27 3.65
C PHE A 60 -16.01 -6.04 4.77
N PHE A 61 -15.26 -6.88 5.49
CA PHE A 61 -15.80 -7.66 6.59
C PHE A 61 -16.34 -6.75 7.70
N SER A 62 -15.56 -5.77 8.15
CA SER A 62 -15.97 -4.82 9.19
C SER A 62 -17.20 -4.01 8.78
N THR A 63 -17.30 -3.62 7.50
CA THR A 63 -18.48 -2.95 6.95
C THR A 63 -19.72 -3.85 6.99
N ILE A 64 -19.60 -5.09 6.49
CA ILE A 64 -20.71 -6.06 6.47
C ILE A 64 -21.18 -6.35 7.90
N VAL A 65 -20.26 -6.60 8.82
CA VAL A 65 -20.57 -6.86 10.23
C VAL A 65 -21.20 -5.64 10.87
N GLY A 66 -20.69 -4.43 10.64
CA GLY A 66 -21.23 -3.19 11.19
C GLY A 66 -22.66 -2.90 10.72
N VAL A 67 -22.95 -3.12 9.43
CA VAL A 67 -24.31 -3.04 8.88
C VAL A 67 -25.21 -4.11 9.49
N THR A 68 -24.73 -5.36 9.54
CA THR A 68 -25.48 -6.50 10.07
C THR A 68 -25.85 -6.29 11.53
N LEU A 69 -24.91 -5.85 12.37
CA LEU A 69 -25.15 -5.48 13.76
C LEU A 69 -26.23 -4.40 13.88
N ASN A 70 -26.13 -3.33 13.09
CA ASN A 70 -27.14 -2.27 13.07
C ASN A 70 -28.54 -2.75 12.66
N VAL A 71 -28.63 -3.73 11.75
CA VAL A 71 -29.89 -4.34 11.33
C VAL A 71 -30.43 -5.30 12.41
N GLN A 72 -29.58 -6.15 12.99
CA GLN A 72 -30.00 -7.13 13.99
C GLN A 72 -30.45 -6.46 15.29
N ILE A 73 -29.80 -5.38 15.70
CA ILE A 73 -30.18 -4.61 16.88
C ILE A 73 -31.60 -4.04 16.80
N LYS A 74 -32.10 -3.75 15.59
CA LYS A 74 -33.51 -3.36 15.39
C LYS A 74 -34.51 -4.47 15.71
N LYS A 75 -34.10 -5.75 15.64
CA LYS A 75 -34.94 -6.92 15.88
C LYS A 75 -35.01 -7.33 17.36
N ILE A 76 -34.15 -6.78 18.21
CA ILE A 76 -34.13 -7.09 19.64
C ILE A 76 -35.25 -6.30 20.33
N LYS A 77 -36.37 -6.98 20.61
CA LYS A 77 -37.59 -6.38 21.21
C LYS A 77 -37.31 -5.65 22.54
N GLN A 78 -36.39 -6.18 23.35
CA GLN A 78 -36.06 -5.62 24.67
C GLN A 78 -35.37 -4.25 24.61
N LEU A 79 -34.66 -3.94 23.51
CA LEU A 79 -33.91 -2.69 23.40
C LEU A 79 -34.76 -1.51 22.93
N ASN A 80 -35.93 -1.75 22.32
CA ASN A 80 -36.90 -0.74 21.81
C ASN A 80 -36.26 0.54 21.23
N ILE A 81 -35.22 0.41 20.40
CA ILE A 81 -34.38 1.55 19.97
C ILE A 81 -35.14 2.55 19.08
N PHE A 82 -36.32 2.15 18.58
CA PHE A 82 -37.21 3.02 17.84
C PHE A 82 -38.01 3.99 18.72
N SER A 83 -38.18 3.70 20.01
CA SER A 83 -38.77 4.66 20.96
C SER A 83 -37.76 5.69 21.47
N TRP A 84 -36.46 5.44 21.27
CA TRP A 84 -35.42 6.37 21.70
C TRP A 84 -35.39 7.62 20.83
N ASN A 85 -35.08 8.76 21.45
CA ASN A 85 -34.80 10.02 20.75
C ASN A 85 -33.68 9.81 19.70
N LYS A 86 -33.76 10.56 18.59
CA LYS A 86 -32.83 10.49 17.45
C LYS A 86 -31.37 10.55 17.89
N TYR A 87 -31.02 11.39 18.88
CA TYR A 87 -29.66 11.53 19.38
C TYR A 87 -29.15 10.26 20.08
N LEU A 88 -29.92 9.69 21.00
CA LEU A 88 -29.58 8.42 21.68
C LEU A 88 -29.45 7.26 20.69
N ARG A 89 -30.34 7.21 19.70
CA ARG A 89 -30.28 6.21 18.63
C ARG A 89 -28.99 6.34 17.81
N MET A 90 -28.58 7.55 17.45
CA MET A 90 -27.35 7.79 16.70
C MET A 90 -26.11 7.51 17.56
N ALA A 91 -26.10 7.96 18.81
CA ALA A 91 -25.02 7.74 19.77
C ALA A 91 -24.78 6.24 20.03
N PHE A 92 -25.79 5.39 19.89
CA PHE A 92 -25.64 3.94 20.00
C PHE A 92 -25.26 3.27 18.67
N ARG A 93 -25.85 3.70 17.55
CA ARG A 93 -25.63 3.09 16.23
C ARG A 93 -24.25 3.36 15.66
N ILE A 94 -23.71 4.56 15.89
CA ILE A 94 -22.38 4.95 15.39
C ILE A 94 -21.30 4.03 16.00
N PRO A 95 -21.14 3.92 17.33
CA PRO A 95 -20.16 3.01 17.92
C PRO A 95 -20.38 1.55 17.53
N LEU A 96 -21.63 1.10 17.44
CA LEU A 96 -21.95 -0.26 17.02
C LEU A 96 -21.49 -0.55 15.58
N PHE A 97 -21.63 0.43 14.68
CA PHE A 97 -21.13 0.32 13.31
C PHE A 97 -19.60 0.27 13.28
N PHE A 98 -18.93 1.04 14.13
CA PHE A 98 -17.47 1.13 14.18
C PHE A 98 -16.80 0.03 15.02
N ALA A 99 -17.53 -0.68 15.88
CA ALA A 99 -16.97 -1.72 16.74
C ALA A 99 -16.20 -2.82 15.98
N PRO A 100 -16.68 -3.32 14.81
CA PRO A 100 -15.90 -4.28 14.01
C PRO A 100 -14.59 -3.68 13.47
N PHE A 101 -14.57 -2.39 13.15
CA PHE A 101 -13.35 -1.72 12.69
C PHE A 101 -12.29 -1.69 13.78
N ILE A 102 -12.67 -1.39 15.02
CA ILE A 102 -11.79 -1.45 16.20
C ILE A 102 -11.24 -2.87 16.40
N ALA A 103 -12.08 -3.89 16.29
CA ALA A 103 -11.65 -5.28 16.42
C ALA A 103 -10.61 -5.69 15.36
N THR A 104 -10.70 -5.14 14.15
CA THR A 104 -9.74 -5.39 13.06
C THR A 104 -8.58 -4.41 13.01
N GLN A 105 -8.51 -3.43 13.92
CA GLN A 105 -7.56 -2.31 13.84
C GLN A 105 -6.12 -2.78 13.96
N SER A 106 -5.80 -3.64 14.93
CA SER A 106 -4.42 -4.13 15.14
C SER A 106 -3.85 -4.86 13.92
N SER A 107 -4.68 -5.67 13.25
CA SER A 107 -4.29 -6.38 12.02
C SER A 107 -4.12 -5.40 10.86
N SER A 108 -5.05 -4.45 10.73
CA SER A 108 -5.01 -3.44 9.68
C SER A 108 -3.80 -2.50 9.83
N ASP A 109 -3.47 -2.07 11.05
CA ASP A 109 -2.30 -1.25 11.35
C ASP A 109 -1.00 -1.99 11.00
N ARG A 110 -0.94 -3.31 11.24
CA ARG A 110 0.21 -4.12 10.84
C ARG A 110 0.38 -4.11 9.32
N TYR A 111 -0.68 -4.38 8.57
CA TYR A 111 -0.63 -4.40 7.11
C TYR A 111 -0.33 -3.01 6.51
N ALA A 112 -0.88 -1.95 7.10
CA ALA A 112 -0.59 -0.57 6.72
C ALA A 112 0.87 -0.20 6.97
N LYS A 113 1.45 -0.64 8.09
CA LYS A 113 2.88 -0.44 8.39
C LYS A 113 3.78 -1.14 7.37
N GLU A 114 3.47 -2.38 6.99
CA GLU A 114 4.24 -3.10 5.95
C GLU A 114 4.20 -2.35 4.61
N LEU A 115 3.03 -1.86 4.21
CA LEU A 115 2.89 -1.03 3.00
C LEU A 115 3.67 0.30 3.11
N ALA A 116 3.65 0.94 4.29
CA ALA A 116 4.40 2.16 4.53
C ALA A 116 5.92 1.93 4.49
N LEU A 117 6.40 0.77 4.95
CA LEU A 117 7.82 0.39 4.85
C LEU A 117 8.25 0.21 3.40
N ILE A 118 7.43 -0.47 2.59
CA ILE A 118 7.66 -0.60 1.15
C ILE A 118 7.69 0.79 0.51
N ASN A 119 6.68 1.62 0.76
CA ASN A 119 6.62 2.98 0.22
C ASN A 119 7.87 3.80 0.59
N ARG A 120 8.28 3.77 1.86
CA ARG A 120 9.45 4.49 2.36
C ARG A 120 10.76 3.98 1.75
N LYS A 121 10.91 2.66 1.54
CA LYS A 121 12.05 2.05 0.85
C LYS A 121 12.24 2.66 -0.54
N TYR A 122 11.18 2.68 -1.35
CA TYR A 122 11.24 3.22 -2.70
C TYR A 122 11.33 4.74 -2.74
N TYR A 123 10.70 5.45 -1.80
CA TYR A 123 10.80 6.90 -1.70
C TYR A 123 12.24 7.34 -1.42
N GLN A 124 12.94 6.67 -0.51
CA GLN A 124 14.34 6.95 -0.23
C GLN A 124 15.26 6.66 -1.43
N ARG A 125 15.00 5.58 -2.16
CA ARG A 125 15.72 5.26 -3.41
C ARG A 125 15.52 6.34 -4.46
N PHE A 126 14.28 6.77 -4.63
CA PHE A 126 13.90 7.83 -5.55
C PHE A 126 14.55 9.18 -5.19
N GLN A 127 14.48 9.60 -3.93
CA GLN A 127 15.13 10.83 -3.48
C GLN A 127 16.66 10.81 -3.69
N ARG A 128 17.31 9.66 -3.46
CA ARG A 128 18.75 9.52 -3.70
C ARG A 128 19.06 9.61 -5.19
N PHE A 129 18.25 8.98 -6.03
CA PHE A 129 18.35 9.11 -7.49
C PHE A 129 18.19 10.56 -7.94
N GLN A 130 17.22 11.30 -7.43
CA GLN A 130 17.04 12.72 -7.78
C GLN A 130 18.23 13.60 -7.38
N ARG A 131 18.82 13.33 -6.21
CA ARG A 131 19.98 14.11 -5.73
C ARG A 131 21.26 13.83 -6.49
N THR A 132 21.44 12.60 -6.96
CA THR A 132 22.73 12.12 -7.51
C THR A 132 22.70 11.94 -9.03
N GLY A 133 21.52 11.81 -9.63
CA GLY A 133 21.34 11.43 -11.03
C GLY A 133 21.76 9.99 -11.34
N ASP A 134 22.24 9.21 -10.36
CA ASP A 134 22.80 7.88 -10.59
C ASP A 134 21.69 6.80 -10.55
N PRO A 135 21.39 6.13 -11.68
CA PRO A 135 20.34 5.10 -11.77
C PRO A 135 20.56 3.92 -10.83
N LYS A 136 21.79 3.69 -10.33
CA LYS A 136 22.09 2.66 -9.34
C LYS A 136 21.31 2.84 -8.03
N TYR A 137 20.87 4.05 -7.69
CA TYR A 137 20.07 4.25 -6.49
C TYR A 137 18.61 3.79 -6.62
N LEU A 138 18.09 3.70 -7.85
CA LEU A 138 16.78 3.10 -8.12
C LEU A 138 16.85 1.57 -8.09
N ASP A 139 17.93 1.00 -8.63
CA ASP A 139 18.18 -0.44 -8.66
C ASP A 139 19.56 -0.82 -8.10
N PRO A 140 19.75 -0.80 -6.77
CA PRO A 140 21.06 -1.03 -6.16
C PRO A 140 21.60 -2.45 -6.38
N ASN A 141 20.71 -3.41 -6.63
CA ASN A 141 21.02 -4.83 -6.73
C ASN A 141 20.90 -5.38 -8.17
N GLY A 142 20.56 -4.53 -9.15
CA GLY A 142 20.31 -4.96 -10.52
C GLY A 142 19.10 -5.89 -10.66
N VAL A 143 18.16 -5.87 -9.70
CA VAL A 143 17.01 -6.77 -9.64
C VAL A 143 15.98 -6.38 -10.70
N LEU A 144 15.76 -5.08 -10.90
CA LEU A 144 14.83 -4.57 -11.91
C LEU A 144 15.35 -4.89 -13.33
N LEU A 145 16.66 -4.73 -13.55
CA LEU A 145 17.30 -5.10 -14.81
C LEU A 145 17.11 -6.60 -15.13
N LYS A 146 17.33 -7.47 -14.14
CA LYS A 146 17.13 -8.93 -14.29
C LYS A 146 15.66 -9.28 -14.58
N GLN A 147 14.73 -8.62 -13.90
CA GLN A 147 13.29 -8.81 -14.10
C GLN A 147 12.88 -8.42 -15.53
N GLN A 148 13.37 -7.30 -16.05
CA GLN A 148 13.10 -6.90 -17.43
C GLN A 148 13.68 -7.86 -18.48
N GLN A 149 14.90 -8.36 -18.26
CA GLN A 149 15.50 -9.36 -19.12
C GLN A 149 14.67 -10.64 -19.15
N GLN A 150 14.17 -11.10 -18.00
CA GLN A 150 13.27 -12.26 -17.91
C GLN A 150 11.92 -12.01 -18.60
N ARG A 151 11.31 -10.83 -18.43
CA ARG A 151 10.07 -10.46 -19.12
C ARG A 151 10.22 -10.39 -20.64
N SER A 152 11.41 -10.02 -21.13
CA SER A 152 11.70 -9.92 -22.56
C SER A 152 11.96 -11.30 -23.19
N GLN A 153 12.41 -12.29 -22.41
CA GLN A 153 12.62 -13.67 -22.86
C GLN A 153 11.33 -14.51 -22.90
N ASN A 154 10.31 -14.11 -22.12
CA ASN A 154 9.01 -14.78 -22.05
C ASN A 154 7.95 -14.19 -23.01
N LYS A 155 8.34 -13.26 -23.87
CA LYS A 155 7.50 -12.70 -24.95
C LYS A 155 7.93 -13.27 -26.28
#